data_AF-A0A0R3RLM1-F1
#
_entry.id   AF-A0A0R3RLM1-F1
#
_cell.length_a   1.000
_cell.length_b   1.000
_cell.length_c   1.000
_cell.angle_alpha   90.00
_cell.angle_beta   90.00
_cell.angle_gamma   90.00
#
_symmetry.space_group_name_H-M   'P 1'
#
loop_
_entity.id
_entity.type
_entity.pdbx_description
1 polymer ?
#
loop_
_entity_poly.entity_id
_entity_poly.type
_entity_poly.pdbx_seq_one_letter_code
_entity_poly.pdbx_strand_id
1 'polypeptide(L)'
;LIIFVSLHLQCFSGIGGCHPQILPHQAACQSGCPPGYQCGPYGCTQLRARARAANVFKPDMENEESPDQLFMECCERRDLPKSCLQKCTIQDYTKDALINMYFNRDPCPVSAVAEIQFCAAQGRDHRECCARNGVGTTLAGDKCLVFCDQRPGNVTQLDYSYLVCYDRFDSIKSCFWQDMITRNSLQRFSRHF
;
A
#
# COMPACT_ATOMS: atom_id res chain seq x y z
N LEU A 1 10.31 36.52 59.72
CA LEU A 1 10.68 35.71 60.90
C LEU A 1 10.27 34.27 60.62
N ILE A 2 11.27 33.43 60.40
CA ILE A 2 11.14 31.99 60.11
C ILE A 2 10.65 31.29 61.38
N ILE A 3 9.55 30.52 61.31
CA ILE A 3 9.28 29.48 62.30
C ILE A 3 8.90 28.18 61.58
N PHE A 4 9.84 27.25 61.70
CA PHE A 4 9.87 25.83 61.40
C PHE A 4 8.53 25.08 61.45
N VAL A 5 8.19 24.37 60.37
CA VAL A 5 7.21 23.28 60.41
C VAL A 5 7.95 22.03 60.87
N SER A 6 7.63 21.58 62.09
CA SER A 6 8.12 20.30 62.63
C SER A 6 7.54 19.13 61.85
N LEU A 7 8.33 18.49 60.99
CA LEU A 7 8.02 17.16 60.48
C LEU A 7 8.28 16.15 61.61
N HIS A 8 7.21 15.70 62.27
CA HIS A 8 7.28 14.46 63.04
C HIS A 8 7.19 13.27 62.09
N LEU A 9 8.35 12.78 61.66
CA LEU A 9 8.49 11.53 60.94
C LEU A 9 8.56 10.38 61.95
N GLN A 10 7.43 9.73 62.24
CA GLN A 10 7.42 8.50 63.02
C GLN A 10 7.57 7.30 62.08
N CYS A 11 8.80 6.79 61.98
CA CYS A 11 9.07 5.49 61.37
C CYS A 11 8.76 4.38 62.37
N PHE A 12 7.69 3.62 62.16
CA PHE A 12 7.56 2.30 62.78
C PHE A 12 8.33 1.28 61.93
N SER A 13 9.37 0.70 62.53
CA SER A 13 10.13 -0.40 61.97
C SER A 13 9.25 -1.65 61.89
N GLY A 14 8.94 -2.09 60.67
CA GLY A 14 8.27 -3.36 60.43
C GLY A 14 7.29 -3.28 59.26
N ILE A 15 7.81 -3.49 58.04
CA ILE A 15 7.09 -3.90 56.82
C ILE A 15 5.72 -3.20 56.66
N GLY A 16 5.70 -1.97 56.13
CA GLY A 16 4.47 -1.25 55.85
C GLY A 16 4.64 -0.16 54.80
N GLY A 17 4.05 -0.35 53.63
CA GLY A 17 3.81 0.74 52.68
C GLY A 17 2.79 1.72 53.27
N CYS A 18 3.05 3.01 53.13
CA CYS A 18 2.13 4.07 53.54
C CYS A 18 0.92 4.10 52.60
N HIS A 19 -0.24 3.64 53.06
CA HIS A 19 -1.51 3.81 52.34
C HIS A 19 -2.29 4.95 53.00
N PRO A 20 -2.64 6.03 52.28
CA PRO A 20 -3.52 7.05 52.84
C PRO A 20 -4.92 6.45 52.99
N GLN A 21 -5.39 6.32 54.24
CA GLN A 21 -6.79 6.07 54.54
C GLN A 21 -7.58 7.36 54.25
N ILE A 22 -7.98 7.54 53.00
CA ILE A 22 -8.96 8.57 52.64
C ILE A 22 -10.33 8.03 53.04
N LEU A 23 -10.87 8.56 54.13
CA LEU A 23 -12.25 8.33 54.54
C LEU A 23 -13.18 8.83 53.40
N PRO A 24 -14.03 8.00 52.78
CA PRO A 24 -14.92 8.47 51.72
C PRO A 24 -15.99 9.35 52.36
N HIS A 25 -15.91 10.65 52.13
CA HIS A 25 -17.01 11.57 52.39
C HIS A 25 -18.14 11.16 51.44
N GLN A 26 -19.16 10.46 51.96
CA GLN A 26 -20.30 10.02 51.17
C GLN A 26 -21.12 11.26 50.80
N ALA A 27 -20.88 11.84 49.63
CA ALA A 27 -21.79 12.78 49.01
C ALA A 27 -23.06 12.00 48.59
N ALA A 28 -23.97 11.78 49.54
CA ALA A 28 -25.27 11.22 49.27
C ALA A 28 -26.09 12.27 48.51
N CYS A 29 -26.46 12.00 47.25
CA CYS A 29 -27.46 12.79 46.53
C CYS A 29 -28.81 12.60 47.24
N GLN A 30 -29.14 13.48 48.20
CA GLN A 30 -30.39 13.38 48.97
C GLN A 30 -31.63 13.56 48.08
N SER A 31 -31.51 14.39 47.04
CA SER A 31 -32.49 14.51 45.96
C SER A 31 -31.94 13.84 44.70
N GLY A 32 -32.75 12.98 44.08
CA GLY A 32 -32.37 12.26 42.86
C GLY A 32 -31.88 13.19 41.75
N CYS A 33 -30.95 12.71 40.93
CA CYS A 33 -30.44 13.46 39.78
C CYS A 33 -31.52 13.65 38.70
N PRO A 34 -31.50 14.77 37.94
CA PRO A 34 -32.40 14.97 36.81
C PRO A 34 -32.22 13.87 35.74
N PRO A 35 -33.23 13.62 34.90
CA PRO A 35 -33.16 12.60 33.85
C PRO A 35 -31.93 12.79 32.96
N GLY A 36 -31.17 11.71 32.74
CA GLY A 36 -29.92 11.75 31.98
C GLY A 36 -28.65 11.97 32.82
N TYR A 37 -28.75 11.97 34.15
CA TYR A 37 -27.62 12.07 35.08
C TYR A 37 -27.65 10.96 36.13
N GLN A 38 -26.48 10.52 36.58
CA GLN A 38 -26.26 9.49 37.58
C GLN A 38 -25.40 10.00 38.74
N CYS A 39 -25.83 9.69 39.97
CA CYS A 39 -25.11 10.07 41.18
C CYS A 39 -23.79 9.29 41.28
N GLY A 40 -22.69 10.01 41.44
CA GLY A 40 -21.34 9.50 41.68
C GLY A 40 -20.74 10.10 42.95
N PRO A 41 -19.47 9.77 43.26
CA PRO A 41 -18.82 10.18 44.51
C PRO A 41 -18.69 11.70 44.70
N TYR A 42 -18.84 12.47 43.61
CA TYR A 42 -18.76 13.94 43.64
C TYR A 42 -20.07 14.62 43.17
N GLY A 43 -21.20 13.88 43.15
CA GLY A 43 -22.51 14.41 42.74
C GLY A 43 -23.03 13.84 41.41
N CYS A 44 -23.98 14.52 40.77
CA CYS A 44 -24.64 14.05 39.54
C CYS A 44 -23.76 14.22 38.30
N THR A 45 -23.45 13.13 37.61
CA THR A 45 -22.67 13.10 36.36
C THR A 45 -23.54 12.68 35.18
N GLN A 46 -23.32 13.20 33.98
CA GLN A 46 -24.17 12.89 32.82
C GLN A 46 -24.01 11.41 32.43
N LEU A 47 -25.13 10.71 32.25
CA LEU A 47 -25.17 9.37 31.68
C LEU A 47 -24.63 9.46 30.24
N ARG A 48 -23.41 9.00 30.03
CA ARG A 48 -22.91 8.76 28.67
C ARG A 48 -23.80 7.69 28.04
N ALA A 49 -24.63 8.09 27.07
CA ALA A 49 -25.26 7.14 26.17
C ALA A 49 -24.14 6.30 25.55
N ARG A 50 -24.14 4.99 25.79
CA ARG A 50 -23.29 4.07 25.02
C ARG A 50 -23.75 4.20 23.58
N ALA A 51 -23.00 4.91 22.75
CA ALA A 51 -23.27 4.96 21.33
C ALA A 51 -23.33 3.51 20.83
N ARG A 52 -24.49 3.06 20.36
CA ARG A 52 -24.63 1.80 19.62
C ARG A 52 -24.01 1.99 18.23
N ALA A 53 -22.70 2.23 18.16
CA ALA A 53 -22.02 2.51 16.90
C ALA A 53 -20.53 2.13 16.91
N ALA A 54 -20.13 1.15 17.73
CA ALA A 54 -18.77 0.60 17.64
C ALA A 54 -18.55 -0.33 16.43
N ASN A 55 -19.61 -0.63 15.64
CA ASN A 55 -19.56 -1.58 14.53
C ASN A 55 -19.99 -0.98 13.16
N VAL A 56 -20.00 0.35 13.00
CA VAL A 56 -20.38 1.01 11.73
C VAL A 56 -19.15 1.50 10.94
N PHE A 57 -18.00 0.87 11.15
CA PHE A 57 -16.89 0.97 10.19
C PHE A 57 -16.62 -0.43 9.64
N LYS A 58 -17.39 -0.81 8.62
CA LYS A 58 -16.90 -1.76 7.64
C LYS A 58 -16.15 -0.87 6.65
N PRO A 59 -14.80 -0.89 6.60
CA PRO A 59 -14.16 -0.38 5.40
C PRO A 59 -14.76 -1.22 4.28
N ASP A 60 -15.48 -0.58 3.35
CA ASP A 60 -15.82 -1.24 2.12
C ASP A 60 -14.50 -1.79 1.59
N MET A 61 -14.44 -3.11 1.39
CA MET A 61 -13.40 -3.74 0.56
C MET A 61 -13.67 -3.25 -0.87
N GLU A 62 -13.47 -1.96 -1.08
CA GLU A 62 -13.37 -1.37 -2.40
C GLU A 62 -12.20 -2.10 -3.04
N ASN A 63 -12.52 -2.82 -4.11
CA ASN A 63 -11.69 -3.76 -4.82
C ASN A 63 -10.34 -3.08 -5.13
N GLU A 64 -9.32 -3.29 -4.30
CA GLU A 64 -7.97 -2.84 -4.60
C GLU A 64 -7.52 -3.66 -5.81
N GLU A 65 -7.66 -3.06 -6.99
CA GLU A 65 -7.28 -3.75 -8.23
C GLU A 65 -5.81 -4.11 -8.14
N SER A 66 -5.52 -5.40 -8.12
CA SER A 66 -4.13 -5.85 -8.07
C SER A 66 -3.42 -5.39 -9.34
N PRO A 67 -2.10 -5.19 -9.33
CA PRO A 67 -1.38 -4.86 -10.56
C PRO A 67 -1.57 -5.94 -11.64
N ASP A 68 -1.76 -7.20 -11.25
CA ASP A 68 -2.12 -8.28 -12.18
C ASP A 68 -3.50 -8.06 -12.81
N GLN A 69 -4.49 -7.58 -12.05
CA GLN A 69 -5.81 -7.26 -12.59
C GLN A 69 -5.72 -6.10 -13.59
N LEU A 70 -4.99 -5.04 -13.26
CA LEU A 70 -4.79 -3.90 -14.14
C LEU A 70 -4.06 -4.30 -15.44
N PHE A 71 -3.07 -5.18 -15.33
CA PHE A 71 -2.33 -5.71 -16.46
C PHE A 71 -3.20 -6.61 -17.34
N MET A 72 -3.91 -7.55 -16.74
CA MET A 72 -4.81 -8.47 -17.43
C MET A 72 -5.92 -7.71 -18.16
N GLU A 73 -6.58 -6.77 -17.50
CA GLU A 73 -7.67 -5.98 -18.09
C GLU A 73 -7.18 -5.19 -19.32
N CYS A 74 -5.95 -4.66 -19.26
CA CYS A 74 -5.33 -3.99 -20.40
C CYS A 74 -5.12 -4.94 -21.58
N CYS A 75 -4.67 -6.17 -21.32
CA CYS A 75 -4.49 -7.20 -22.35
C CYS A 75 -5.82 -7.63 -22.98
N GLU A 76 -6.86 -7.82 -22.16
CA GLU A 76 -8.20 -8.17 -22.64
C GLU A 76 -8.80 -7.05 -23.49
N ARG A 77 -8.65 -5.79 -23.07
CA ARG A 77 -9.14 -4.61 -23.82
C ARG A 77 -8.46 -4.45 -25.19
N ARG A 78 -7.28 -5.04 -25.37
CA ARG A 78 -6.53 -5.06 -26.64
C ARG A 78 -6.82 -6.30 -27.48
N ASP A 79 -7.77 -7.13 -27.07
CA ASP A 79 -8.18 -8.35 -27.77
C ASP A 79 -7.01 -9.32 -28.00
N LEU A 80 -6.08 -9.41 -27.04
CA LEU A 80 -5.00 -10.38 -27.12
C LEU A 80 -5.54 -11.82 -27.05
N PRO A 81 -5.01 -12.75 -27.87
CA PRO A 81 -5.50 -14.12 -27.87
C PRO A 81 -5.19 -14.82 -26.55
N LYS A 82 -5.97 -15.84 -26.20
CA LYS A 82 -5.85 -16.55 -24.91
C LYS A 82 -4.45 -17.11 -24.64
N SER A 83 -3.69 -17.50 -25.68
CA SER A 83 -2.30 -17.94 -25.53
C SER A 83 -1.39 -16.85 -24.97
N CYS A 84 -1.68 -15.58 -25.27
CA CYS A 84 -0.96 -14.41 -24.79
C CYS A 84 -1.43 -13.94 -23.41
N LEU A 85 -2.72 -14.11 -23.08
CA LEU A 85 -3.26 -13.72 -21.77
C LEU A 85 -2.56 -14.43 -20.61
N GLN A 86 -2.06 -15.65 -20.83
CA GLN A 86 -1.24 -16.38 -19.85
C GLN A 86 0.06 -15.66 -19.48
N LYS A 87 0.46 -14.63 -20.22
CA LYS A 87 1.65 -13.80 -19.95
C LYS A 87 1.30 -12.43 -19.36
N CYS A 88 0.01 -12.12 -19.18
CA CYS A 88 -0.48 -10.84 -18.67
C CYS A 88 -0.62 -10.83 -17.15
N THR A 89 0.33 -11.45 -16.47
CA THR A 89 0.51 -11.38 -15.02
C THR A 89 1.97 -11.04 -14.75
N ILE A 90 2.24 -10.42 -13.61
CA ILE A 90 3.59 -9.96 -13.25
C ILE A 90 4.52 -11.15 -12.97
N GLN A 91 3.94 -12.29 -12.59
CA GLN A 91 4.65 -13.55 -12.42
C GLN A 91 5.04 -14.19 -13.76
N ASP A 92 4.10 -14.30 -14.71
CA ASP A 92 4.32 -15.01 -15.98
C ASP A 92 4.99 -14.13 -17.04
N TYR A 93 4.94 -12.82 -16.86
CA TYR A 93 5.74 -11.85 -17.61
C TYR A 93 7.21 -11.95 -17.20
N THR A 94 7.93 -12.82 -17.89
CA THR A 94 9.35 -13.15 -17.65
C THR A 94 10.18 -12.95 -18.92
N LYS A 95 11.49 -12.79 -18.74
CA LYS A 95 12.47 -12.77 -19.83
C LYS A 95 12.30 -13.99 -20.74
N ASP A 96 12.23 -15.18 -20.15
CA ASP A 96 12.18 -16.44 -20.90
C ASP A 96 10.88 -16.57 -21.70
N ALA A 97 9.75 -16.12 -21.15
CA ALA A 97 8.49 -16.07 -21.88
C ALA A 97 8.61 -15.22 -23.16
N LEU A 98 9.14 -13.99 -23.04
CA LEU A 98 9.29 -13.10 -24.20
C LEU A 98 10.32 -13.62 -25.21
N ILE A 99 11.41 -14.22 -24.73
CA ILE A 99 12.42 -14.85 -25.59
C ILE A 99 11.82 -16.02 -26.35
N ASN A 100 11.01 -16.86 -25.70
CA ASN A 100 10.35 -17.98 -26.36
C ASN A 100 9.33 -17.53 -27.41
N MET A 101 8.61 -16.44 -27.17
CA MET A 101 7.75 -15.82 -28.19
C MET A 101 8.55 -15.35 -29.39
N TYR A 102 9.70 -14.70 -29.15
CA TYR A 102 10.58 -14.22 -30.21
C TYR A 102 11.11 -15.34 -31.10
N PHE A 103 11.51 -16.47 -30.50
CA PHE A 103 11.96 -17.65 -31.24
C PHE A 103 10.82 -18.53 -31.79
N ASN A 104 9.56 -18.05 -31.74
CA ASN A 104 8.36 -18.80 -32.14
C ASN A 104 8.24 -20.18 -31.46
N ARG A 105 8.71 -20.29 -30.22
CA ARG A 105 8.57 -21.48 -29.36
C ARG A 105 7.38 -21.38 -28.41
N ASP A 106 6.83 -20.18 -28.24
CA ASP A 106 5.61 -19.94 -27.46
C ASP A 106 4.38 -19.90 -28.38
N PRO A 107 3.21 -20.40 -27.94
CA PRO A 107 1.96 -20.29 -28.70
C PRO A 107 1.45 -18.84 -28.86
N CYS A 108 1.96 -17.88 -28.07
CA CYS A 108 1.72 -16.47 -28.27
C CYS A 108 2.73 -15.89 -29.29
N PRO A 109 2.27 -15.30 -30.41
CA PRO A 109 3.17 -14.79 -31.45
C PRO A 109 3.95 -13.56 -30.99
N VAL A 110 5.14 -13.36 -31.57
CA VAL A 110 6.01 -12.20 -31.26
C VAL A 110 5.33 -10.85 -31.54
N SER A 111 4.36 -10.79 -32.44
CA SER A 111 3.59 -9.56 -32.73
C SER A 111 2.81 -9.04 -31.53
N ALA A 112 2.47 -9.89 -30.56
CA ALA A 112 1.78 -9.50 -29.34
C ALA A 112 2.72 -8.91 -28.26
N VAL A 113 4.05 -9.05 -28.40
CA VAL A 113 5.01 -8.59 -27.38
C VAL A 113 4.86 -7.10 -27.10
N ALA A 114 4.75 -6.28 -28.15
CA ALA A 114 4.63 -4.83 -28.00
C ALA A 114 3.40 -4.43 -27.17
N GLU A 115 2.26 -5.09 -27.38
CA GLU A 115 1.03 -4.84 -26.63
C GLU A 115 1.12 -5.34 -25.19
N ILE A 116 1.74 -6.51 -24.96
CA ILE A 116 1.99 -7.03 -23.61
C ILE A 116 2.91 -6.08 -22.84
N GLN A 117 4.00 -5.60 -23.45
CA GLN A 117 4.92 -4.63 -22.85
C GLN A 117 4.24 -3.29 -22.58
N PHE A 118 3.41 -2.80 -23.50
CA PHE A 118 2.60 -1.61 -23.30
C PHE A 118 1.72 -1.75 -22.06
N CYS A 119 1.02 -2.88 -21.94
CA CYS A 119 0.10 -3.12 -20.83
C CYS A 119 0.84 -3.31 -19.51
N ALA A 120 1.96 -4.01 -19.51
CA ALA A 120 2.83 -4.11 -18.33
C ALA A 120 3.28 -2.72 -17.86
N ALA A 121 3.59 -1.80 -18.77
CA ALA A 121 3.98 -0.43 -18.43
C ALA A 121 2.80 0.56 -18.35
N GLN A 122 1.56 0.10 -18.50
CA GLN A 122 0.36 0.94 -18.50
C GLN A 122 0.47 2.18 -19.43
N GLY A 123 1.18 2.04 -20.54
CA GLY A 123 1.36 3.10 -21.54
C GLY A 123 2.21 4.31 -21.13
N ARG A 124 3.10 4.17 -20.14
CA ARG A 124 3.87 5.30 -19.55
C ARG A 124 5.37 5.21 -19.80
N ASP A 125 6.04 6.33 -19.53
CA ASP A 125 7.50 6.47 -19.58
C ASP A 125 8.11 6.20 -18.20
N HIS A 126 8.91 5.15 -18.09
CA HIS A 126 9.60 4.73 -16.88
C HIS A 126 11.12 4.94 -16.94
N ARG A 127 11.63 5.71 -17.92
CA ARG A 127 13.08 5.86 -18.13
C ARG A 127 13.83 6.34 -16.89
N GLU A 128 13.23 7.22 -16.08
CA GLU A 128 13.85 7.66 -14.82
C GLU A 128 14.03 6.49 -13.83
N CYS A 129 13.00 5.68 -13.63
CA CYS A 129 13.09 4.50 -12.76
C CYS A 129 14.10 3.50 -13.30
N CYS A 130 14.05 3.22 -14.60
CA CYS A 130 14.96 2.29 -15.25
C CYS A 130 16.43 2.72 -15.20
N ALA A 131 16.71 4.01 -15.40
CA ALA A 131 18.05 4.56 -15.31
C ALA A 131 18.63 4.37 -13.90
N ARG A 132 17.83 4.68 -12.86
CA ARG A 132 18.23 4.46 -11.46
C ARG A 132 18.44 2.98 -11.11
N ASN A 133 17.68 2.09 -11.75
CA ASN A 133 17.79 0.64 -11.55
C ASN A 133 18.81 -0.04 -12.48
N GLY A 134 19.66 0.73 -13.17
CA GLY A 134 20.79 0.18 -13.92
C GLY A 134 20.41 -0.51 -15.24
N VAL A 135 19.26 -0.19 -15.83
CA VAL A 135 18.89 -0.70 -17.17
C VAL A 135 19.83 -0.15 -18.24
N GLY A 136 20.27 1.10 -18.09
CA GLY A 136 21.24 1.75 -18.98
C GLY A 136 22.70 1.31 -18.79
N THR A 137 23.00 0.44 -17.81
CA THR A 137 24.40 0.01 -17.53
C THR A 137 24.77 -1.31 -18.17
N THR A 138 23.92 -1.84 -19.06
CA THR A 138 24.24 -3.03 -19.87
C THR A 138 25.28 -2.70 -20.95
N LEU A 139 25.77 -3.73 -21.66
CA LEU A 139 26.69 -3.54 -22.79
C LEU A 139 26.10 -2.63 -23.89
N ALA A 140 24.78 -2.61 -24.05
CA ALA A 140 24.09 -1.76 -25.03
C ALA A 140 23.84 -0.33 -24.51
N GLY A 141 24.17 -0.03 -23.25
CA GLY A 141 24.06 1.30 -22.65
C GLY A 141 22.62 1.80 -22.58
N ASP A 142 22.45 3.10 -22.81
CA ASP A 142 21.14 3.78 -22.80
C ASP A 142 20.15 3.27 -23.86
N LYS A 143 20.60 2.49 -24.85
CA LYS A 143 19.70 1.87 -25.83
C LYS A 143 18.64 1.01 -25.15
N CYS A 144 18.95 0.40 -24.01
CA CYS A 144 17.99 -0.42 -23.25
C CYS A 144 16.89 0.39 -22.57
N LEU A 145 17.07 1.70 -22.38
CA LEU A 145 16.03 2.56 -21.84
C LEU A 145 14.83 2.71 -22.80
N VAL A 146 14.99 2.31 -24.06
CA VAL A 146 13.89 2.30 -25.02
C VAL A 146 12.75 1.35 -24.61
N PHE A 147 13.06 0.28 -23.87
CA PHE A 147 12.07 -0.64 -23.31
C PHE A 147 11.29 -0.06 -22.13
N CYS A 148 11.77 1.02 -21.54
CA CYS A 148 11.13 1.65 -20.40
C CYS A 148 10.13 2.72 -20.82
N ASP A 149 10.21 3.19 -22.07
CA ASP A 149 9.26 4.12 -22.64
C ASP A 149 8.22 3.35 -23.46
N GLN A 150 7.06 3.11 -22.87
CA GLN A 150 5.97 2.34 -23.49
C GLN A 150 4.80 3.24 -23.89
N ARG A 151 5.07 4.52 -24.14
CA ARG A 151 4.04 5.44 -24.66
C ARG A 151 3.66 5.05 -26.09
N PRO A 152 2.38 5.22 -26.46
CA PRO A 152 1.93 4.88 -27.81
C PRO A 152 2.66 5.76 -28.85
N GLY A 153 3.00 5.17 -30.00
CA GLY A 153 3.66 5.85 -31.12
C GLY A 153 5.17 5.65 -31.23
N ASN A 154 5.82 5.08 -30.21
CA ASN A 154 7.24 4.69 -30.26
C ASN A 154 7.39 3.17 -30.37
N VAL A 155 6.94 2.59 -31.49
CA VAL A 155 7.08 1.16 -31.73
C VAL A 155 8.53 0.87 -32.11
N THR A 156 9.29 0.33 -31.16
CA THR A 156 10.64 -0.16 -31.42
C THR A 156 10.57 -1.48 -32.18
N GLN A 157 11.28 -1.57 -33.29
CA GLN A 157 11.47 -2.86 -33.96
C GLN A 157 12.49 -3.66 -33.15
N LEU A 158 11.99 -4.69 -32.47
CA LEU A 158 12.79 -5.55 -31.62
C LEU A 158 13.60 -6.52 -32.49
N ASP A 159 14.90 -6.26 -32.61
CA ASP A 159 15.87 -7.18 -33.22
C ASP A 159 16.71 -7.91 -32.15
N TYR A 160 17.55 -8.84 -32.59
CA TYR A 160 18.44 -9.63 -31.72
C TYR A 160 19.42 -8.80 -30.89
N SER A 161 19.77 -7.58 -31.33
CA SER A 161 20.72 -6.72 -30.62
C SER A 161 20.20 -6.26 -29.27
N TYR A 162 18.88 -6.28 -29.09
CA TYR A 162 18.22 -5.89 -27.85
C TYR A 162 18.07 -7.03 -26.83
N LEU A 163 18.43 -8.27 -27.17
CA LEU A 163 18.37 -9.39 -26.23
C LEU A 163 19.23 -9.15 -24.99
N VAL A 164 20.34 -8.42 -25.12
CA VAL A 164 21.21 -8.03 -24.00
C VAL A 164 20.48 -7.13 -23.00
N CYS A 165 19.51 -6.33 -23.46
CA CYS A 165 18.70 -5.49 -22.57
C CYS A 165 17.82 -6.31 -21.63
N TYR A 166 17.44 -7.53 -22.02
CA TYR A 166 16.67 -8.43 -21.17
C TYR A 166 17.48 -8.98 -19.99
N ASP A 167 18.80 -8.80 -19.92
CA ASP A 167 19.56 -9.10 -18.71
C ASP A 167 19.15 -8.20 -17.52
N ARG A 168 18.52 -7.06 -17.81
CA ARG A 168 17.92 -6.17 -16.81
C ARG A 168 16.40 -6.22 -16.82
N PHE A 169 15.80 -7.28 -17.36
CA PHE A 169 14.36 -7.40 -17.47
C PHE A 169 13.63 -7.29 -16.13
N ASP A 170 14.15 -7.92 -15.07
CA ASP A 170 13.54 -7.84 -13.74
C ASP A 170 13.58 -6.41 -13.17
N SER A 171 14.64 -5.65 -13.46
CA SER A 171 14.74 -4.23 -13.09
C SER A 171 13.67 -3.40 -13.82
N ILE A 172 13.46 -3.66 -15.12
CA ILE A 172 12.40 -3.01 -15.92
C ILE A 172 11.02 -3.37 -15.35
N LYS A 173 10.76 -4.66 -15.14
CA LYS A 173 9.49 -5.18 -14.59
C LYS A 173 9.18 -4.62 -13.22
N SER A 174 10.20 -4.50 -12.35
CA SER A 174 10.02 -3.92 -11.01
C SER A 174 9.56 -2.47 -11.07
N CYS A 175 10.11 -1.67 -11.99
CA CYS A 175 9.67 -0.29 -12.20
C CYS A 175 8.19 -0.20 -12.60
N PHE A 176 7.75 -1.08 -13.51
CA PHE A 176 6.36 -1.13 -13.94
C PHE A 176 5.41 -1.49 -12.80
N TRP A 177 5.76 -2.54 -12.03
CA TRP A 177 4.98 -2.97 -10.87
C TRP A 177 4.86 -1.87 -9.79
N GLN A 178 5.98 -1.24 -9.43
CA GLN A 178 6.00 -0.18 -8.42
C GLN A 178 5.12 1.01 -8.81
N ASP A 179 5.15 1.37 -10.08
CA ASP A 179 4.33 2.46 -10.60
C ASP A 179 2.83 2.10 -10.56
N MET A 180 2.45 0.87 -10.92
CA MET A 180 1.05 0.40 -10.77
C MET A 180 0.55 0.51 -9.33
N ILE A 181 1.32 0.01 -8.36
CA ILE A 181 0.96 0.05 -6.93
C ILE A 181 0.83 1.50 -6.44
N THR A 182 1.83 2.33 -6.76
CA THR A 182 1.86 3.72 -6.29
C THR A 182 0.72 4.53 -6.89
N ARG A 183 0.37 4.30 -8.16
CA ARG A 183 -0.70 5.03 -8.83
C ARG A 183 -2.08 4.55 -8.39
N ASN A 184 -2.27 3.26 -8.17
CA ASN A 184 -3.55 2.74 -7.69
C ASN A 184 -3.89 3.32 -6.30
N SER A 185 -2.90 3.39 -5.40
CA SER A 185 -3.09 4.01 -4.09
C SER A 185 -3.40 5.52 -4.17
N LEU A 186 -2.74 6.25 -5.09
CA LEU A 186 -3.02 7.67 -5.31
C LEU A 186 -4.40 7.91 -5.96
N GLN A 187 -4.80 7.11 -6.95
CA GLN A 187 -6.11 7.21 -7.58
C GLN A 187 -7.23 6.99 -6.57
N ARG A 188 -7.04 6.07 -5.63
CA ARG A 188 -7.96 5.89 -4.50
C ARG A 188 -8.06 7.14 -3.64
N PHE A 189 -6.94 7.75 -3.27
CA PHE A 189 -6.96 9.01 -2.52
C PHE A 189 -7.77 10.08 -3.26
N SER A 190 -7.55 10.25 -4.56
CA SER A 190 -8.30 11.21 -5.38
C SER A 190 -9.79 10.89 -5.56
N ARG A 191 -10.24 9.64 -5.36
CA ARG A 191 -11.66 9.28 -5.45
C ARG A 191 -12.44 9.53 -4.16
N HIS A 192 -11.74 9.64 -3.03
CA HIS A 192 -12.35 9.86 -1.71
C HIS A 192 -12.46 11.35 -1.30
N PHE A 193 -11.90 12.27 -2.10
CA PHE A 193 -12.00 13.72 -1.94
C PHE A 193 -12.65 14.35 -3.17
#